data_AF-A0A920P0G2-F1
#
_entry.id   AF-A0A920P0G2-F1
#
_cell.length_a   1.000
_cell.length_b   1.000
_cell.length_c   1.000
_cell.angle_alpha   90.00
_cell.angle_beta   90.00
_cell.angle_gamma   90.00
#
_symmetry.space_group_name_H-M   'P 1'
#
loop_
_entity.id
_entity.type
_entity.pdbx_description
1 polymer ?
#
loop_
_entity_poly.entity_id
_entity_poly.type
_entity_poly.pdbx_seq_one_letter_code
_entity_poly.pdbx_strand_id
1 'polypeptide(L)'
;MLNLLKSLGSKIILSRDKKTAKIINKKKMKTFSSYSLVKTMRGSILVLGPLISKYHKSKISLPGGCLIGARPVKFSSNSIKKTWYEI
;
A
#
# COMPACT_ATOMS: atom_id res chain seq x y z
N MET A 1 2.00 4.33 7.90
CA MET A 1 1.52 2.95 7.61
C MET A 1 0.11 2.65 8.14
N LEU A 2 -0.18 2.84 9.44
CA LEU A 2 -1.51 2.51 10.01
C LEU A 2 -2.67 3.23 9.29
N ASN A 3 -2.51 4.50 8.91
CA ASN A 3 -3.54 5.23 8.16
C ASN A 3 -3.80 4.64 6.77
N LEU A 4 -2.77 4.08 6.12
CA LEU A 4 -2.90 3.43 4.83
C LEU A 4 -3.63 2.09 4.96
N LEU A 5 -3.32 1.30 6.00
CA LEU A 5 -4.08 0.08 6.27
C LEU A 5 -5.55 0.38 6.61
N LYS A 6 -5.81 1.44 7.39
CA LYS A 6 -7.18 1.93 7.64
C LYS A 6 -7.89 2.35 6.35
N SER A 7 -7.23 3.08 5.44
CA SER A 7 -7.85 3.52 4.18
C SER A 7 -8.19 2.36 3.25
N LEU A 8 -7.40 1.28 3.30
CA LEU A 8 -7.67 0.02 2.60
C LEU A 8 -8.79 -0.81 3.27
N GLY A 9 -9.25 -0.43 4.46
CA GLY A 9 -10.37 -1.06 5.17
C GLY A 9 -9.97 -1.98 6.33
N SER A 10 -8.71 -1.96 6.77
CA SER A 10 -8.26 -2.70 7.95
C SER A 10 -8.79 -2.06 9.24
N LYS A 11 -9.35 -2.88 10.13
CA LYS A 11 -9.67 -2.45 11.49
C LYS A 11 -8.41 -2.55 12.35
N ILE A 12 -7.97 -1.42 12.90
CA ILE A 12 -6.77 -1.33 13.73
C ILE A 12 -7.18 -1.01 15.15
N ILE A 13 -6.76 -1.85 16.09
CA ILE A 13 -6.94 -1.66 17.53
C ILE A 13 -5.56 -1.42 18.12
N LEU A 14 -5.34 -0.26 18.71
CA LEU A 14 -4.12 0.07 19.42
C LEU A 14 -4.29 -0.29 20.90
N SER A 15 -3.28 -0.90 21.49
CA SER A 15 -3.25 -1.16 22.94
C SER A 15 -3.06 0.14 23.71
N ARG A 16 -3.39 0.12 25.01
CA ARG A 16 -3.30 1.29 25.90
C ARG A 16 -1.90 1.91 25.90
N ASP A 17 -0.86 1.08 25.86
CA ASP A 17 0.54 1.50 25.84
C ASP A 17 1.03 2.03 24.47
N LYS A 18 0.18 1.99 23.43
CA LYS A 18 0.50 2.35 22.03
C LYS A 18 1.70 1.62 21.39
N LYS A 19 2.30 0.64 22.10
CA LYS A 19 3.42 -0.19 21.62
C LYS A 19 2.98 -1.33 20.70
N THR A 20 1.72 -1.76 20.80
CA THR A 20 1.18 -2.88 20.02
C THR A 20 -0.07 -2.46 19.25
N ALA A 21 -0.14 -2.90 17.99
CA ALA A 21 -1.25 -2.64 17.08
C ALA A 21 -1.82 -3.98 16.57
N LYS A 22 -3.07 -4.26 16.89
CA LYS A 22 -3.80 -5.44 16.40
C LYS A 22 -4.54 -5.06 15.11
N ILE A 23 -4.19 -5.71 14.01
CA ILE A 23 -4.76 -5.48 12.69
C ILE A 23 -5.73 -6.60 12.37
N ILE A 24 -6.98 -6.27 12.08
CA ILE A 24 -8.06 -7.23 11.82
C ILE A 24 -8.61 -6.97 10.42
N ASN A 25 -8.37 -7.93 9.51
CA ASN A 25 -8.88 -7.93 8.14
C ASN A 25 -9.95 -9.00 7.96
N LYS A 26 -11.16 -8.73 8.48
CA LYS A 26 -12.33 -9.63 8.36
C LYS A 26 -13.15 -9.43 7.08
N LYS A 27 -13.00 -8.27 6.40
CA LYS A 27 -13.75 -7.93 5.17
C LYS A 27 -12.81 -7.83 3.97
N LYS A 28 -13.37 -7.87 2.75
CA LYS A 28 -12.64 -7.53 1.52
C LYS A 28 -12.00 -6.15 1.68
N MET A 29 -10.68 -6.11 1.54
CA MET A 29 -9.94 -4.85 1.53
C MET A 29 -10.16 -4.15 0.19
N LYS A 30 -10.11 -2.83 0.21
CA LYS A 30 -10.03 -2.04 -1.02
C LYS A 30 -8.69 -2.34 -1.68
N THR A 31 -8.74 -2.52 -3.00
CA THR A 31 -7.54 -2.70 -3.83
C THR A 31 -7.00 -1.36 -4.34
N PHE A 32 -7.62 -0.24 -3.96
CA PHE A 32 -7.21 1.11 -4.32
C PHE A 32 -6.63 1.86 -3.12
N SER A 33 -5.44 2.44 -3.29
CA SER A 33 -4.83 3.36 -2.32
C SER A 33 -4.74 4.78 -2.89
N SER A 34 -5.05 5.78 -2.08
CA SER A 34 -4.98 7.19 -2.48
C SER A 34 -3.53 7.68 -2.64
N TYR A 35 -3.27 8.46 -3.69
CA TYR A 35 -1.96 9.05 -3.97
C TYR A 35 -1.40 9.86 -2.80
N SER A 36 -2.27 10.59 -2.07
CA SER A 36 -1.84 11.43 -0.94
C SER A 36 -1.19 10.62 0.20
N LEU A 37 -1.61 9.38 0.41
CA LEU A 37 -1.03 8.48 1.40
C LEU A 37 0.23 7.77 0.89
N VAL A 38 0.35 7.58 -0.42
CA VAL A 38 1.49 6.90 -1.04
C VAL A 38 2.67 7.86 -1.22
N LYS A 39 2.43 9.13 -1.58
CA LYS A 39 3.47 10.16 -1.72
C LYS A 39 4.18 10.50 -0.39
N THR A 40 3.50 10.31 0.74
CA THR A 40 4.04 10.69 2.06
C THR A 40 5.01 9.65 2.63
N MET A 41 4.98 8.41 2.15
CA MET A 41 5.80 7.34 2.70
C MET A 41 6.17 6.32 1.62
N ARG A 42 7.44 6.27 1.22
CA ARG A 42 7.96 5.36 0.18
C ARG A 42 7.65 3.88 0.46
N GLY A 43 7.61 3.48 1.73
CA GLY A 43 7.25 2.12 2.15
C GLY A 43 5.80 1.71 1.89
N SER A 44 4.93 2.62 1.48
CA SER A 44 3.54 2.31 1.08
C SER A 44 3.47 1.32 -0.10
N ILE A 45 4.50 1.30 -0.95
CA ILE A 45 4.62 0.36 -2.07
C ILE A 45 4.63 -1.12 -1.63
N LEU A 46 5.02 -1.42 -0.39
CA LEU A 46 5.10 -2.80 0.11
C LEU A 46 3.73 -3.47 0.23
N VAL A 47 2.65 -2.68 0.33
CA VAL A 47 1.28 -3.21 0.45
C VAL A 47 0.78 -3.80 -0.87
N LEU A 48 1.44 -3.45 -1.96
CA LEU A 48 1.17 -4.00 -3.27
C LEU A 48 1.31 -5.53 -3.33
N GLY A 49 2.42 -6.09 -2.84
CA GLY A 49 2.71 -7.52 -2.89
C GLY A 49 1.57 -8.38 -2.32
N PRO A 50 1.14 -8.16 -1.06
CA PRO A 50 0.03 -8.91 -0.48
C PRO A 50 -1.33 -8.60 -1.14
N LEU A 51 -1.55 -7.40 -1.69
CA LEU A 51 -2.78 -7.09 -2.42
C LEU A 51 -2.88 -7.85 -3.74
N ILE A 52 -1.79 -7.92 -4.52
CA ILE A 52 -1.74 -8.69 -5.76
C ILE A 52 -1.87 -10.18 -5.46
N SER A 53 -1.11 -10.69 -4.49
CA SER A 53 -1.14 -12.12 -4.14
C SER A 53 -2.53 -12.57 -3.67
N LYS A 54 -3.25 -11.73 -2.91
CA LYS A 54 -4.56 -12.09 -2.36
C LYS A 54 -5.73 -11.79 -3.30
N TYR A 55 -5.72 -10.65 -3.98
CA TYR A 55 -6.87 -10.16 -4.76
C TYR A 55 -6.63 -10.16 -6.27
N HIS A 56 -5.41 -10.50 -6.73
CA HIS A 56 -5.01 -10.54 -8.14
C HIS A 56 -5.21 -9.21 -8.89
N LYS A 57 -5.54 -8.13 -8.17
CA LYS A 57 -5.78 -6.77 -8.68
C LYS A 57 -5.36 -5.78 -7.60
N SER A 58 -4.56 -4.77 -7.98
CA SER A 58 -4.17 -3.69 -7.09
C SER A 58 -3.97 -2.40 -7.90
N LYS A 59 -4.47 -1.27 -7.37
CA LYS A 59 -4.29 0.07 -7.91
C LYS A 59 -3.63 0.93 -6.83
N ILE A 60 -2.32 1.12 -6.98
CA ILE A 60 -1.49 1.96 -6.10
C ILE A 60 -0.78 2.96 -6.99
N SER A 61 -0.79 4.22 -6.59
CA SER A 61 -0.02 5.25 -7.27
C SER A 61 1.48 5.10 -7.01
N LEU A 62 2.32 5.52 -7.96
CA LEU A 62 3.77 5.46 -7.78
C LEU A 62 4.22 6.52 -6.75
N PRO A 63 5.14 6.17 -5.82
CA PRO A 63 5.77 7.16 -4.96
C PRO A 63 6.59 8.11 -5.84
N GLY A 64 6.44 9.41 -5.60
CA GLY A 64 7.17 10.45 -6.32
C GLY A 64 8.64 10.58 -5.91
N GLY A 65 9.24 11.72 -6.22
CA GLY A 65 10.61 12.05 -5.84
C GLY A 65 10.81 12.14 -4.31
N CYS A 66 12.00 11.76 -3.85
CA CYS A 66 12.43 11.94 -2.46
C CYS A 66 13.54 13.00 -2.44
N LEU A 67 13.58 13.83 -1.40
CA LEU A 67 14.58 14.89 -1.21
C LEU A 67 16.03 14.35 -1.20
N ILE A 68 16.22 13.09 -0.82
CA ILE A 68 17.54 12.43 -0.73
C ILE A 68 18.05 12.00 -2.13
N GLY A 69 17.25 12.17 -3.18
CA GLY A 69 17.60 11.83 -4.57
C GLY A 69 16.64 10.83 -5.21
N ALA A 70 16.84 10.60 -6.50
CA ALA A 70 16.03 9.67 -7.28
C ALA A 70 16.30 8.23 -6.84
N ARG A 71 15.27 7.55 -6.33
CA ARG A 71 15.32 6.13 -6.02
C ARG A 71 14.24 5.41 -6.84
N PRO A 72 14.52 5.13 -8.13
CA PRO A 72 13.53 4.59 -9.05
C PRO A 72 13.06 3.23 -8.55
N VAL A 73 11.75 3.04 -8.52
CA VAL A 73 11.17 1.73 -8.27
C VAL A 73 11.00 1.06 -9.63
N LYS A 74 12.05 0.37 -10.09
CA LYS A 74 12.00 -0.42 -11.32
C LYS A 74 11.29 -1.74 -11.02
N PHE A 75 10.05 -1.85 -11.50
CA PHE A 75 9.39 -3.14 -11.62
C PHE A 75 9.65 -3.69 -13.01
N SER A 76 9.86 -5.00 -13.13
CA SER A 76 9.91 -5.63 -14.45
C SER A 76 8.50 -5.54 -15.05
N SER A 77 8.36 -4.72 -16.09
CA SER A 77 7.09 -4.34 -16.70
C SER A 77 6.22 -5.55 -17.03
N ASN A 78 6.81 -6.71 -17.36
CA ASN A 78 6.08 -7.92 -17.71
C ASN A 78 5.46 -8.66 -16.52
N SER A 79 6.06 -8.61 -15.32
CA SER A 79 5.54 -9.34 -14.16
C SER A 79 4.32 -8.66 -13.53
N ILE A 80 4.17 -7.37 -13.77
CA ILE A 80 3.24 -6.49 -13.04
C ILE A 80 2.20 -5.85 -13.97
N LYS A 81 2.47 -5.62 -15.26
CA LYS A 81 1.48 -5.05 -16.20
C LYS A 81 0.15 -5.81 -16.27
N LYS A 82 0.12 -7.11 -15.94
CA LYS A 82 -1.11 -7.92 -16.03
C LYS A 82 -2.10 -7.71 -14.88
N THR A 83 -1.66 -7.13 -13.76
CA THR A 83 -2.46 -6.99 -12.51
C THR A 83 -2.62 -5.55 -12.02
N TRP A 84 -2.04 -4.59 -12.75
CA TRP A 84 -2.02 -3.18 -12.44
C TRP A 84 -2.77 -2.38 -13.50
N TYR A 85 -3.75 -1.60 -13.06
CA TYR A 85 -4.41 -0.63 -13.92
C TYR A 85 -3.92 0.77 -13.54
N GLU A 86 -3.38 1.46 -14.54
CA GLU A 86 -2.74 2.78 -14.52
C GLU A 86 -3.63 3.89 -13.94
N ILE A 87 -2.97 4.90 -13.34
CA ILE A 87 -3.01 6.34 -13.68
C ILE A 87 -1.63 6.88 -13.30
#